data_AF-A0A4R0JWJ5-F1
#
_entry.id   AF-A0A4R0JWJ5-F1
#
_cell.length_a   1.000
_cell.length_b   1.000
_cell.length_c   1.000
_cell.angle_alpha   90.00
_cell.angle_beta   90.00
_cell.angle_gamma   90.00
#
_symmetry.space_group_name_H-M   'P 1'
#
loop_
_entity.id
_entity.type
_entity.pdbx_description
1 polymer ?
#
loop_
_entity_poly.entity_id
_entity_poly.type
_entity_poly.pdbx_seq_one_letter_code
_entity_poly.pdbx_strand_id
1 'polypeptide(L)'
;MRYLGVYDVLAVAARVLRCDSEDAVRRTDLDAVERALADVRRTSGLAEAAGVLLSGLIRARAFSGANRTVAVAVVLQFVTLNQADLRLEPVDELDDLLDRIAADETNRHEVAGFIQDRLEHLGMTAAELHEQLRLDLLLEDEIPALHTDWQGMGERMFEHFNAEARRAVVVAQEAARSLDHTFIGTEHLLLGLIEAGQGGVAKILSDKGIAAPAVRDLVLEIIGRGEHKAPGGHIPFTPRAKHALEQAYKESRRLGAEQLGPEHLLLALIHDGEGVAAQVLTRLGGKLDELCERIEQWIDRRQRAESVVADVLDDTAANWASFGRRHHLIAELNAVLDENERLHEQVARLRDLLRKHAIDPDS
;
A
#
# COMPACT_ATOMS: atom_id res chain seq x y z
N MET A 1 18.02 -5.19 9.90
CA MET A 1 17.39 -5.50 8.59
C MET A 1 16.24 -6.46 8.82
N ARG A 2 15.12 -6.23 8.13
CA ARG A 2 14.03 -7.19 7.99
C ARG A 2 14.41 -8.18 6.86
N TYR A 3 13.97 -9.43 6.95
CA TYR A 3 14.36 -10.49 6.02
C TYR A 3 13.14 -11.11 5.36
N LEU A 4 13.28 -11.48 4.09
CA LEU A 4 12.29 -12.29 3.38
C LEU A 4 12.34 -13.74 3.87
N GLY A 5 11.16 -14.38 3.87
CA GLY A 5 11.01 -15.82 3.94
C GLY A 5 10.89 -16.45 2.55
N VAL A 6 10.92 -17.78 2.51
CA VAL A 6 10.73 -18.56 1.27
C VAL A 6 9.37 -18.28 0.64
N TYR A 7 8.32 -18.13 1.46
CA TYR A 7 6.97 -17.80 0.97
C TYR A 7 6.88 -16.43 0.31
N ASP A 8 7.60 -15.42 0.81
CA ASP A 8 7.66 -14.10 0.17
C ASP A 8 8.31 -14.19 -1.22
N VAL A 9 9.39 -14.96 -1.32
CA VAL A 9 10.09 -15.20 -2.59
C VAL A 9 9.19 -15.95 -3.58
N LEU A 10 8.43 -16.95 -3.13
CA LEU A 10 7.47 -17.67 -3.96
C LEU A 10 6.31 -16.78 -4.42
N ALA A 11 5.82 -15.89 -3.57
CA ALA A 11 4.77 -14.93 -3.95
C ALA A 11 5.27 -13.93 -5.02
N VAL A 12 6.51 -13.47 -4.90
CA VAL A 12 7.16 -12.65 -5.95
C VAL A 12 7.33 -13.46 -7.23
N ALA A 13 7.80 -14.70 -7.14
CA ALA A 13 7.97 -15.57 -8.30
C ALA A 13 6.65 -15.82 -9.04
N ALA A 14 5.57 -16.18 -8.32
CA ALA A 14 4.23 -16.40 -8.91
C ALA A 14 3.75 -15.17 -9.69
N ARG A 15 3.92 -13.97 -9.12
CA ARG A 15 3.52 -12.70 -9.75
C ARG A 15 4.34 -12.40 -11.01
N VAL A 16 5.66 -12.52 -10.94
CA VAL A 16 6.56 -12.23 -12.06
C VAL A 16 6.36 -13.24 -13.19
N LEU A 17 6.18 -14.51 -12.85
CA LEU A 17 6.01 -15.61 -13.79
C LEU A 17 4.57 -15.74 -14.32
N ARG A 18 3.62 -14.98 -13.75
CA ARG A 18 2.18 -15.02 -14.05
C ARG A 18 1.60 -16.42 -13.96
N CYS A 19 1.92 -17.12 -12.88
CA CYS A 19 1.45 -18.48 -12.62
C CYS A 19 0.82 -18.59 -11.23
N ASP A 20 0.10 -19.69 -10.99
CA ASP A 20 -0.45 -20.00 -9.67
C ASP A 20 0.65 -20.43 -8.68
N SER A 21 0.29 -20.52 -7.40
CA SER A 21 1.22 -20.85 -6.32
C SER A 21 1.84 -22.25 -6.46
N GLU A 22 1.10 -23.21 -7.01
CA GLU A 22 1.59 -24.59 -7.17
C GLU A 22 2.65 -24.65 -8.28
N ASP A 23 2.43 -23.90 -9.35
CA ASP A 23 3.37 -23.77 -10.45
C ASP A 23 4.60 -22.95 -10.07
N ALA A 24 4.44 -21.90 -9.27
CA ALA A 24 5.56 -21.13 -8.73
C ALA A 24 6.51 -22.00 -7.89
N VAL A 25 5.96 -22.90 -7.08
CA VAL A 25 6.76 -23.88 -6.32
C VAL A 25 7.51 -24.84 -7.26
N ARG A 26 6.83 -25.41 -8.27
CA ARG A 26 7.48 -26.30 -9.26
C ARG A 26 8.59 -25.62 -10.04
N ARG A 27 8.48 -24.31 -10.24
CA ARG A 27 9.45 -23.51 -11.00
C ARG A 27 10.54 -22.89 -10.14
N THR A 28 10.60 -23.19 -8.85
CA THR A 28 11.58 -22.63 -7.92
C THR A 28 12.44 -23.73 -7.31
N ASP A 29 13.76 -23.59 -7.39
CA ASP A 29 14.71 -24.36 -6.58
C ASP A 29 14.70 -23.78 -5.15
N LEU A 30 13.91 -24.40 -4.28
CA LEU A 30 13.73 -23.97 -2.90
C LEU A 30 15.05 -24.05 -2.11
N ASP A 31 15.90 -25.02 -2.37
CA ASP A 31 17.20 -25.15 -1.69
C ASP A 31 18.16 -24.02 -2.08
N ALA A 32 18.12 -23.58 -3.35
CA ALA A 32 18.85 -22.40 -3.80
C ALA A 32 18.34 -21.11 -3.14
N VAL A 33 17.02 -20.94 -3.04
CA VAL A 33 16.40 -19.79 -2.37
C VAL A 33 16.76 -19.77 -0.88
N GLU A 34 16.62 -20.89 -0.17
CA GLU A 34 16.95 -20.99 1.25
C GLU A 34 18.41 -20.67 1.53
N ARG A 35 19.33 -21.16 0.69
CA ARG A 35 20.76 -20.83 0.80
C ARG A 35 21.01 -19.34 0.58
N ALA A 36 20.41 -18.75 -0.46
CA ALA A 36 20.55 -17.31 -0.72
C ALA A 36 20.03 -16.48 0.46
N LEU A 37 18.86 -16.81 1.00
CA LEU A 37 18.29 -16.13 2.18
C LEU A 37 19.15 -16.33 3.45
N ALA A 38 19.76 -17.51 3.63
CA ALA A 38 20.67 -17.77 4.74
C ALA A 38 21.96 -16.93 4.63
N ASP A 39 22.49 -16.75 3.42
CA ASP A 39 23.68 -15.93 3.19
C ASP A 39 23.40 -14.44 3.42
N VAL A 40 22.21 -13.96 3.08
CA VAL A 40 21.77 -12.58 3.40
C VAL A 40 21.84 -12.30 4.90
N ARG A 41 21.44 -13.27 5.76
CA ARG A 41 21.47 -13.11 7.23
C ARG A 41 22.88 -12.98 7.81
N ARG A 42 23.93 -13.25 7.02
CA ARG A 42 25.34 -13.12 7.42
C ARG A 42 25.96 -11.75 7.04
N THR A 43 25.19 -10.87 6.41
CA THR A 43 25.64 -9.55 5.96
C THR A 43 25.35 -8.46 6.99
N SER A 44 26.01 -7.31 6.87
CA SER A 44 25.91 -6.23 7.85
C SER A 44 25.23 -4.96 7.33
N GLY A 45 25.20 -4.75 6.01
CA GLY A 45 24.59 -3.58 5.37
C GLY A 45 23.55 -3.94 4.31
N LEU A 46 22.59 -3.04 4.07
CA LEU A 46 21.47 -3.28 3.15
C LEU A 46 21.93 -3.55 1.71
N ALA A 47 22.89 -2.76 1.21
CA ALA A 47 23.44 -2.97 -0.13
C ALA A 47 24.19 -4.31 -0.27
N GLU A 48 24.95 -4.69 0.75
CA GLU A 48 25.65 -5.97 0.81
C GLU A 48 24.64 -7.13 0.83
N ALA A 49 23.61 -7.03 1.67
CA ALA A 49 22.53 -7.99 1.80
C ALA A 49 21.78 -8.18 0.47
N ALA A 50 21.38 -7.08 -0.17
CA ALA A 50 20.71 -7.08 -1.47
C ALA A 50 21.61 -7.66 -2.56
N GLY A 51 22.91 -7.35 -2.55
CA GLY A 51 23.87 -7.87 -3.53
C GLY A 51 24.14 -9.37 -3.38
N VAL A 52 24.20 -9.87 -2.13
CA VAL A 52 24.31 -11.30 -1.83
C VAL A 52 23.06 -12.04 -2.29
N LEU A 53 21.87 -11.48 -2.02
CA LEU A 53 20.60 -12.05 -2.47
C LEU A 53 20.54 -12.14 -4.00
N LEU A 54 20.83 -11.03 -4.68
CA LEU A 54 20.84 -10.94 -6.14
C LEU A 54 21.80 -11.97 -6.75
N SER A 55 23.04 -12.01 -6.24
CA SER A 55 24.08 -12.90 -6.74
C SER A 55 23.73 -14.37 -6.52
N GLY A 56 23.23 -14.72 -5.34
CA GLY A 56 22.86 -16.09 -5.00
C GLY A 56 21.75 -16.63 -5.90
N LEU A 57 20.68 -15.86 -6.10
CA LEU A 57 19.54 -16.27 -6.93
C LEU A 57 19.92 -16.37 -8.42
N ILE A 58 20.77 -15.47 -8.92
CA ILE A 58 21.22 -15.49 -10.32
C ILE A 58 22.14 -16.67 -10.58
N ARG A 59 23.18 -16.85 -9.77
CA ARG A 59 24.18 -17.91 -9.96
C ARG A 59 23.58 -19.31 -9.81
N ALA A 60 22.70 -19.48 -8.82
CA ALA A 60 22.04 -20.77 -8.59
C ALA A 60 20.95 -21.08 -9.63
N ARG A 61 20.56 -20.11 -10.47
CA ARG A 61 19.40 -20.23 -11.37
C ARG A 61 18.15 -20.69 -10.62
N ALA A 62 17.87 -20.04 -9.49
CA ALA A 62 16.85 -20.43 -8.53
C ALA A 62 15.43 -20.55 -9.11
N PHE A 63 15.15 -19.96 -10.27
CA PHE A 63 13.85 -20.02 -10.92
C PHE A 63 13.97 -20.51 -12.37
N SER A 64 13.13 -21.48 -12.75
CA SER A 64 13.07 -21.96 -14.14
C SER A 64 12.29 -20.97 -15.01
N GLY A 65 12.98 -20.40 -16.00
CA GLY A 65 12.46 -19.33 -16.87
C GLY A 65 13.15 -17.99 -16.60
N ALA A 66 12.38 -16.93 -16.32
CA ALA A 66 12.83 -15.54 -16.18
C ALA A 66 13.64 -15.27 -14.88
N ASN A 67 14.69 -16.06 -14.63
CA ASN A 67 15.46 -16.09 -13.37
C ASN A 67 16.00 -14.71 -12.96
N ARG A 68 16.56 -13.96 -13.90
CA ARG A 68 17.07 -12.60 -13.66
C ARG A 68 15.97 -11.67 -13.17
N THR A 69 14.82 -11.69 -13.85
CA THR A 69 13.66 -10.86 -13.53
C THR A 69 13.13 -11.18 -12.13
N VAL A 70 12.98 -12.46 -11.80
CA VAL A 70 12.51 -12.88 -10.48
C VAL A 70 13.54 -12.50 -9.40
N ALA A 71 14.83 -12.69 -9.64
CA ALA A 71 15.88 -12.33 -8.70
C ALA A 71 15.91 -10.82 -8.41
N VAL A 72 15.81 -9.97 -9.45
CA VAL A 72 15.71 -8.51 -9.29
C VAL A 72 14.44 -8.13 -8.53
N ALA A 73 13.29 -8.70 -8.87
CA ALA A 73 12.03 -8.43 -8.18
C ALA A 73 12.07 -8.82 -6.70
N VAL A 74 12.73 -9.93 -6.36
CA VAL A 74 12.96 -10.36 -4.98
C VAL A 74 13.86 -9.37 -4.23
N VAL A 75 14.88 -8.83 -4.90
CA VAL A 75 15.76 -7.81 -4.32
C VAL A 75 15.04 -6.48 -4.12
N LEU A 76 14.20 -6.05 -5.06
CA LEU A 76 13.35 -4.88 -4.91
C LEU A 76 12.42 -5.05 -3.69
N GLN A 77 11.72 -6.17 -3.60
CA GLN A 77 10.87 -6.48 -2.45
C GLN A 77 11.66 -6.46 -1.13
N PHE A 78 12.89 -6.99 -1.12
CA PHE A 78 13.78 -6.98 0.04
C PHE A 78 14.23 -5.56 0.43
N VAL A 79 14.57 -4.72 -0.55
CA VAL A 79 15.00 -3.34 -0.34
C VAL A 79 13.84 -2.48 0.16
N THR A 80 12.65 -2.62 -0.43
CA THR A 80 11.40 -1.99 0.03
C THR A 80 11.03 -2.41 1.45
N LEU A 81 11.15 -3.70 1.78
CA LEU A 81 10.95 -4.21 3.13
C LEU A 81 11.88 -3.54 4.16
N ASN A 82 13.03 -3.03 3.72
CA ASN A 82 14.00 -2.31 4.53
C ASN A 82 13.97 -0.79 4.32
N GLN A 83 12.84 -0.24 3.87
CA GLN A 83 12.60 1.21 3.72
C GLN A 83 13.60 1.93 2.82
N ALA A 84 14.01 1.26 1.76
CA ALA A 84 14.71 1.89 0.67
C ALA A 84 14.03 1.54 -0.64
N ASP A 85 14.39 2.29 -1.66
CA ASP A 85 14.14 1.96 -3.06
C ASP A 85 15.48 1.73 -3.76
N LEU A 86 15.44 1.05 -4.89
CA LEU A 86 16.62 0.77 -5.72
C LEU A 86 16.39 1.28 -7.13
N ARG A 87 17.12 2.33 -7.50
CA ARG A 87 17.07 2.90 -8.84
C ARG A 87 17.63 1.92 -9.88
N LEU A 88 16.79 1.50 -10.81
CA LEU A 88 17.16 0.51 -11.84
C LEU A 88 17.83 1.16 -13.05
N GLU A 89 17.64 2.47 -13.24
CA GLU A 89 18.19 3.24 -14.34
C GLU A 89 19.63 3.72 -14.08
N PRO A 90 20.53 3.67 -15.09
CA PRO A 90 20.33 3.11 -16.44
C PRO A 90 20.21 1.58 -16.47
N VAL A 91 19.33 1.07 -17.34
CA VAL A 91 18.93 -0.35 -17.44
C VAL A 91 20.02 -1.22 -18.06
N ASP A 92 20.78 -0.67 -19.00
CA ASP A 92 21.93 -1.29 -19.65
C ASP A 92 23.05 -1.65 -18.66
N GLU A 93 23.35 -0.74 -17.73
CA GLU A 93 24.34 -1.01 -16.67
C GLU A 93 23.88 -2.13 -15.72
N LEU A 94 22.56 -2.22 -15.46
CA LEU A 94 21.99 -3.31 -14.66
C LEU A 94 22.08 -4.63 -15.44
N ASP A 95 21.73 -4.65 -16.72
CA ASP A 95 21.86 -5.84 -17.57
C ASP A 95 23.30 -6.36 -17.60
N ASP A 96 24.29 -5.47 -17.81
CA ASP A 96 25.71 -5.81 -17.78
C ASP A 96 26.12 -6.42 -16.44
N LEU A 97 25.64 -5.88 -15.32
CA LEU A 97 25.86 -6.46 -14.00
C LEU A 97 25.26 -7.87 -13.89
N LEU A 98 24.01 -8.06 -14.33
CA LEU A 98 23.31 -9.35 -14.27
C LEU A 98 24.01 -10.41 -15.14
N ASP A 99 24.52 -10.02 -16.31
CA ASP A 99 25.34 -10.86 -17.18
C ASP A 99 26.63 -11.30 -16.49
N ARG A 100 27.37 -10.36 -15.91
CA ARG A 100 28.61 -10.65 -15.19
C ARG A 100 28.37 -11.48 -13.91
N ILE A 101 27.26 -11.27 -13.20
CA ILE A 101 26.88 -12.13 -12.08
C ILE A 101 26.61 -13.56 -12.56
N ALA A 102 25.87 -13.73 -13.66
CA ALA A 102 25.55 -15.04 -14.23
C ALA A 102 26.79 -15.77 -14.77
N ALA A 103 27.79 -15.03 -15.24
CA ALA A 103 29.09 -15.54 -15.68
C ALA A 103 30.09 -15.78 -14.54
N ASP A 104 29.72 -15.48 -13.28
CA ASP A 104 30.59 -15.55 -12.10
C ASP A 104 31.82 -14.60 -12.17
N GLU A 105 31.69 -13.50 -12.92
CA GLU A 105 32.73 -12.48 -13.17
C GLU A 105 32.64 -11.27 -12.22
N THR A 106 31.94 -11.44 -11.09
CA THR A 106 31.71 -10.41 -10.07
C THR A 106 32.08 -10.93 -8.69
N ASN A 107 32.55 -10.03 -7.82
CA ASN A 107 32.68 -10.32 -6.40
C ASN A 107 31.59 -9.59 -5.59
N ARG A 108 31.43 -9.98 -4.32
CA ARG A 108 30.41 -9.42 -3.42
C ARG A 108 30.51 -7.90 -3.28
N HIS A 109 31.72 -7.36 -3.24
CA HIS A 109 31.93 -5.92 -3.04
C HIS A 109 31.49 -5.10 -4.26
N GLU A 110 31.72 -5.62 -5.47
CA GLU A 110 31.28 -4.96 -6.71
C GLU A 110 29.75 -4.86 -6.80
N VAL A 111 29.04 -5.96 -6.54
CA VAL A 111 27.57 -5.97 -6.57
C VAL A 111 27.00 -5.09 -5.47
N ALA A 112 27.58 -5.15 -4.26
CA ALA A 112 27.17 -4.30 -3.15
C ALA A 112 27.42 -2.81 -3.45
N GLY A 113 28.55 -2.46 -4.07
CA GLY A 113 28.86 -1.09 -4.48
C GLY A 113 27.86 -0.56 -5.50
N PHE A 114 27.57 -1.35 -6.54
CA PHE A 114 26.57 -0.99 -7.55
C PHE A 114 25.19 -0.71 -6.93
N ILE A 115 24.75 -1.57 -5.99
CA ILE A 115 23.48 -1.39 -5.29
C ILE A 115 23.55 -0.16 -4.38
N GLN A 116 24.64 0.03 -3.64
CA GLN A 116 24.81 1.15 -2.72
C GLN A 116 24.69 2.51 -3.42
N ASP A 117 25.24 2.64 -4.63
CA ASP A 117 25.19 3.87 -5.44
C ASP A 117 23.78 4.17 -6.00
N ARG A 118 22.87 3.20 -5.93
CA ARG A 118 21.51 3.25 -6.47
C ARG A 118 20.43 3.10 -5.40
N LEU A 119 20.80 2.94 -4.13
CA LEU A 119 19.87 2.90 -3.01
C LEU A 119 19.38 4.31 -2.67
N GLU A 120 18.07 4.46 -2.59
CA GLU A 120 17.41 5.69 -2.18
C GLU A 120 16.62 5.41 -0.90
N HIS A 121 16.93 6.09 0.20
CA HIS A 121 16.18 5.89 1.44
C HIS A 121 14.82 6.59 1.33
N LEU A 122 13.75 5.80 1.46
CA LEU A 122 12.40 6.33 1.57
C LEU A 122 12.35 7.09 2.90
N GLY A 123 12.22 8.42 2.84
CA GLY A 123 12.37 9.36 3.96
C GLY A 123 11.30 9.27 5.04
N MET A 124 11.03 8.06 5.55
CA MET A 124 10.20 7.83 6.72
C MET A 124 11.01 8.15 7.97
N THR A 125 10.45 9.02 8.81
CA THR A 125 11.01 9.31 10.13
C THR A 125 10.96 8.06 11.01
N ALA A 126 11.83 7.99 12.03
CA ALA A 126 11.81 6.90 12.99
C ALA A 126 10.43 6.75 13.70
N ALA A 127 9.67 7.83 13.80
CA ALA A 127 8.29 7.81 14.32
C ALA A 127 7.32 7.15 13.34
N GLU A 128 7.39 7.48 12.04
CA GLU A 128 6.57 6.86 11.00
C GLU A 128 6.92 5.37 10.81
N LEU A 129 8.21 5.00 10.87
CA LEU A 129 8.64 3.61 10.88
C LEU A 129 8.16 2.86 12.13
N HIS A 130 8.24 3.49 13.31
CA HIS A 130 7.78 2.87 14.56
C HIS A 130 6.28 2.63 14.52
N GLU A 131 5.51 3.59 13.99
CA GLU A 131 4.08 3.45 13.80
C GLU A 131 3.76 2.37 12.75
N GLN A 132 4.45 2.38 11.61
CA GLN A 132 4.25 1.35 10.58
C GLN A 132 4.65 -0.06 11.06
N LEU A 133 5.74 -0.21 11.83
CA LEU A 133 6.12 -1.47 12.47
C LEU A 133 5.09 -1.92 13.50
N ARG A 134 4.61 -0.99 14.33
CA ARG A 134 3.55 -1.24 15.30
C ARG A 134 2.31 -1.77 14.60
N LEU A 135 1.92 -1.16 13.49
CA LEU A 135 0.78 -1.59 12.67
C LEU A 135 1.01 -2.93 11.97
N ASP A 136 2.21 -3.20 11.44
CA ASP A 136 2.55 -4.51 10.86
C ASP A 136 2.49 -5.64 11.90
N LEU A 137 3.02 -5.41 13.12
CA LEU A 137 2.94 -6.36 14.24
C LEU A 137 1.50 -6.57 14.73
N LEU A 138 0.70 -5.50 14.77
CA LEU A 138 -0.73 -5.59 15.11
C LEU A 138 -1.53 -6.31 14.04
N LEU A 139 -1.18 -6.15 12.75
CA LEU A 139 -1.81 -6.90 11.66
C LEU A 139 -1.59 -8.41 11.83
N GLU A 140 -0.39 -8.85 12.22
CA GLU A 140 -0.09 -10.26 12.45
C GLU A 140 -0.91 -10.85 13.62
N ASP A 141 -1.11 -10.08 14.69
CA ASP A 141 -1.83 -10.52 15.89
C ASP A 141 -3.36 -10.37 15.79
N GLU A 142 -3.87 -9.31 15.12
CA GLU A 142 -5.29 -8.96 15.11
C GLU A 142 -6.06 -9.54 13.91
N ILE A 143 -5.43 -9.79 12.74
CA ILE A 143 -6.11 -10.39 11.58
C ILE A 143 -6.75 -11.75 11.94
N PRO A 144 -6.05 -12.71 12.58
CA PRO A 144 -6.66 -13.99 12.97
C PRO A 144 -7.85 -13.83 13.92
N ALA A 145 -7.84 -12.82 14.80
CA ALA A 145 -8.92 -12.58 15.74
C ALA A 145 -10.15 -11.92 15.08
N LEU A 146 -9.93 -11.02 14.11
CA LEU A 146 -10.96 -10.39 13.28
C LEU A 146 -11.72 -11.42 12.42
N HIS A 147 -11.10 -12.54 12.05
CA HIS A 147 -11.77 -13.64 11.33
C HIS A 147 -12.88 -14.31 12.16
N THR A 148 -12.77 -14.32 13.49
CA THR A 148 -13.72 -15.01 14.39
C THR A 148 -15.09 -14.33 14.48
N ASP A 149 -15.18 -13.05 14.11
CA ASP A 149 -16.35 -12.19 14.35
C ASP A 149 -17.47 -12.31 13.29
N TRP A 150 -17.27 -13.16 12.28
CA TRP A 150 -18.08 -13.26 11.06
C TRP A 150 -18.68 -14.65 10.83
N GLN A 151 -19.29 -15.24 11.86
CA GLN A 151 -20.10 -16.46 11.70
C GLN A 151 -21.35 -16.18 10.85
N GLY A 152 -21.23 -16.32 9.52
CA GLY A 152 -22.33 -16.21 8.56
C GLY A 152 -21.92 -15.80 7.14
N MET A 153 -20.88 -14.97 6.98
CA MET A 153 -20.35 -14.54 5.67
C MET A 153 -18.83 -14.75 5.56
N GLY A 154 -18.36 -15.93 6.01
CA GLY A 154 -17.10 -16.55 5.64
C GLY A 154 -15.83 -15.92 6.20
N GLU A 155 -14.91 -16.77 6.65
CA GLU A 155 -13.51 -16.50 7.03
C GLU A 155 -12.67 -15.78 5.94
N ARG A 156 -13.27 -15.28 4.85
CA ARG A 156 -12.60 -14.81 3.62
C ARG A 156 -12.79 -13.32 3.30
N MET A 157 -13.56 -12.56 4.09
CA MET A 157 -13.81 -11.15 3.77
C MET A 157 -12.54 -10.30 3.74
N PHE A 158 -11.62 -10.48 4.69
CA PHE A 158 -10.34 -9.76 4.74
C PHE A 158 -9.33 -10.15 3.65
N GLU A 159 -9.50 -11.32 3.03
CA GLU A 159 -8.69 -11.73 1.86
C GLU A 159 -8.99 -10.85 0.64
N HIS A 160 -10.19 -10.28 0.57
CA HIS A 160 -10.60 -9.37 -0.49
C HIS A 160 -10.09 -7.95 -0.29
N PHE A 161 -9.51 -7.60 0.86
CA PHE A 161 -9.01 -6.26 1.14
C PHE A 161 -7.62 -6.11 0.54
N ASN A 162 -7.24 -4.92 0.11
CA ASN A 162 -5.85 -4.63 -0.19
C ASN A 162 -5.08 -4.35 1.12
N ALA A 163 -3.76 -4.18 1.02
CA ALA A 163 -2.92 -3.97 2.20
C ALA A 163 -3.26 -2.66 2.95
N GLU A 164 -3.64 -1.60 2.24
CA GLU A 164 -4.04 -0.32 2.83
C GLU A 164 -5.36 -0.41 3.58
N ALA A 165 -6.36 -1.08 3.02
CA ALA A 165 -7.65 -1.28 3.66
C ALA A 165 -7.54 -2.17 4.91
N ARG A 166 -6.69 -3.20 4.89
CA ARG A 166 -6.39 -4.00 6.10
C ARG A 166 -5.76 -3.15 7.19
N ARG A 167 -4.77 -2.32 6.85
CA ARG A 167 -4.18 -1.36 7.80
C ARG A 167 -5.23 -0.41 8.38
N ALA A 168 -6.08 0.16 7.55
CA ALA A 168 -7.15 1.06 8.00
C ALA A 168 -8.08 0.40 9.04
N VAL A 169 -8.40 -0.89 8.87
CA VAL A 169 -9.25 -1.61 9.83
C VAL A 169 -8.52 -1.88 11.15
N VAL A 170 -7.23 -2.22 11.12
CA VAL A 170 -6.45 -2.38 12.36
C VAL A 170 -6.35 -1.04 13.09
N VAL A 171 -6.04 0.05 12.38
CA VAL A 171 -6.00 1.38 12.99
C VAL A 171 -7.37 1.80 13.55
N ALA A 172 -8.47 1.39 12.91
CA ALA A 172 -9.81 1.60 13.46
C ALA A 172 -10.02 0.89 14.80
N GLN A 173 -9.52 -0.33 14.95
CA GLN A 173 -9.57 -1.06 16.22
C GLN A 173 -8.79 -0.31 17.32
N GLU A 174 -7.63 0.26 16.97
CA GLU A 174 -6.85 1.07 17.90
C GLU A 174 -7.52 2.40 18.24
N ALA A 175 -8.18 3.03 17.28
CA ALA A 175 -8.98 4.22 17.50
C ALA A 175 -10.09 3.92 18.53
N ALA A 176 -10.84 2.82 18.35
CA ALA A 176 -11.84 2.38 19.32
C ALA A 176 -11.23 2.17 20.71
N ARG A 177 -10.09 1.47 20.78
CA ARG A 177 -9.37 1.21 22.04
C ARG A 177 -8.90 2.50 22.72
N SER A 178 -8.42 3.47 21.97
CA SER A 178 -7.93 4.76 22.49
C SER A 178 -9.06 5.65 23.03
N LEU A 179 -10.28 5.47 22.55
CA LEU A 179 -11.50 6.15 23.00
C LEU A 179 -12.24 5.36 24.10
N ASP A 180 -11.67 4.25 24.57
CA ASP A 180 -12.28 3.32 25.53
C ASP A 180 -13.59 2.70 25.03
N HIS A 181 -13.81 2.64 23.71
CA HIS A 181 -14.99 2.03 23.10
C HIS A 181 -14.87 0.51 22.99
N THR A 182 -15.95 -0.20 23.31
CA THR A 182 -16.01 -1.67 23.31
C THR A 182 -16.50 -2.28 22.00
N PHE A 183 -16.82 -1.44 21.01
CA PHE A 183 -17.20 -1.84 19.65
C PHE A 183 -16.54 -0.94 18.61
N ILE A 184 -16.18 -1.51 17.46
CA ILE A 184 -15.71 -0.76 16.29
C ILE A 184 -16.93 -0.29 15.49
N GLY A 185 -17.33 0.96 15.70
CA GLY A 185 -18.30 1.70 14.86
C GLY A 185 -17.72 2.28 13.56
N THR A 186 -18.60 2.87 12.75
CA THR A 186 -18.28 3.52 11.47
C THR A 186 -17.26 4.66 11.61
N GLU A 187 -17.32 5.37 12.72
CA GLU A 187 -16.44 6.47 13.09
C GLU A 187 -15.01 6.05 13.34
N HIS A 188 -14.81 4.84 13.87
CA HIS A 188 -13.49 4.27 14.01
C HIS A 188 -12.93 3.85 12.66
N LEU A 189 -13.77 3.29 11.78
CA LEU A 189 -13.36 2.99 10.40
C LEU A 189 -12.92 4.27 9.66
N LEU A 190 -13.64 5.38 9.86
CA LEU A 190 -13.24 6.69 9.34
C LEU A 190 -11.90 7.16 9.93
N LEU A 191 -11.70 7.06 11.25
CA LEU A 191 -10.42 7.37 11.89
C LEU A 191 -9.30 6.50 11.33
N GLY A 192 -9.54 5.20 11.15
CA GLY A 192 -8.62 4.25 10.56
C GLY A 192 -8.21 4.63 9.14
N LEU A 193 -9.14 5.09 8.31
CA LEU A 193 -8.85 5.57 6.95
C LEU A 193 -7.96 6.81 6.93
N ILE A 194 -8.10 7.69 7.92
CA ILE A 194 -7.31 8.93 8.01
C ILE A 194 -5.92 8.65 8.62
N GLU A 195 -5.86 7.80 9.66
CA GLU A 195 -4.66 7.58 10.46
C GLU A 195 -3.74 6.48 9.93
N ALA A 196 -4.27 5.47 9.23
CA ALA A 196 -3.44 4.46 8.56
C ALA A 196 -2.63 5.01 7.36
N GLY A 197 -2.66 6.32 7.14
CA GLY A 197 -2.36 6.98 5.89
C GLY A 197 -0.92 6.78 5.40
N GLN A 198 -0.84 6.32 4.14
CA GLN A 198 -0.22 7.01 3.00
C GLN A 198 -1.03 6.56 1.77
N GLY A 199 -1.99 7.37 1.30
CA GLY A 199 -2.89 6.97 0.22
C GLY A 199 -3.90 8.07 -0.15
N GLY A 200 -4.46 8.00 -1.36
CA GLY A 200 -5.27 9.09 -1.94
C GLY A 200 -6.49 9.50 -1.11
N VAL A 201 -7.08 8.56 -0.36
CA VAL A 201 -8.25 8.82 0.50
C VAL A 201 -7.92 9.76 1.67
N ALA A 202 -6.83 9.47 2.39
CA ALA A 202 -6.42 10.30 3.52
C ALA A 202 -6.10 11.75 3.06
N LYS A 203 -5.50 11.89 1.87
CA LYS A 203 -5.22 13.17 1.23
C LYS A 203 -6.52 13.93 0.89
N ILE A 204 -7.48 13.27 0.20
CA ILE A 204 -8.77 13.88 -0.17
C ILE A 204 -9.53 14.41 1.07
N LEU A 205 -9.51 13.66 2.18
CA LEU A 205 -10.11 14.11 3.44
C LEU A 205 -9.34 15.29 4.04
N SER A 206 -7.99 15.22 4.06
CA SER A 206 -7.13 16.29 4.56
C SER A 206 -7.31 17.61 3.78
N ASP A 207 -7.44 17.55 2.45
CA ASP A 207 -7.66 18.71 1.58
C ASP A 207 -8.99 19.43 1.87
N LYS A 208 -9.97 18.69 2.41
CA LYS A 208 -11.25 19.23 2.89
C LYS A 208 -11.19 19.69 4.34
N GLY A 209 -10.02 19.67 4.98
CA GLY A 209 -9.82 20.03 6.38
C GLY A 209 -10.28 18.96 7.37
N ILE A 210 -10.56 17.75 6.90
CA ILE A 210 -11.03 16.62 7.71
C ILE A 210 -9.80 15.84 8.18
N ALA A 211 -9.29 16.23 9.34
CA ALA A 211 -8.11 15.61 9.96
C ALA A 211 -8.48 14.77 11.19
N ALA A 212 -7.66 13.75 11.50
CA ALA A 212 -7.92 12.82 12.59
C ALA A 212 -8.20 13.48 13.95
N PRO A 213 -7.48 14.54 14.38
CA PRO A 213 -7.81 15.22 15.64
C PRO A 213 -9.25 15.78 15.67
N ALA A 214 -9.68 16.43 14.60
CA ALA A 214 -11.03 17.01 14.51
C ALA A 214 -12.12 15.93 14.47
N VAL A 215 -11.84 14.81 13.79
CA VAL A 215 -12.73 13.63 13.79
C VAL A 215 -12.83 13.03 15.19
N ARG A 216 -11.70 12.85 15.91
CA ARG A 216 -11.70 12.33 17.29
C ARG A 216 -12.52 13.20 18.23
N ASP A 217 -12.35 14.53 18.16
CA ASP A 217 -13.08 15.47 19.01
C ASP A 217 -14.59 15.36 18.80
N LEU A 218 -15.04 15.29 17.54
CA LEU A 218 -16.47 15.10 17.23
C LEU A 218 -17.00 13.73 17.62
N VAL A 219 -16.20 12.67 17.50
CA VAL A 219 -16.59 11.34 17.96
C VAL A 219 -16.82 11.36 19.48
N LEU A 220 -15.93 11.99 20.23
CA LEU A 220 -16.09 12.19 21.68
C LEU A 220 -17.30 13.06 22.02
N GLU A 221 -17.63 14.05 21.20
CA GLU A 221 -18.84 14.87 21.39
C GLU A 221 -20.12 14.07 21.16
N ILE A 222 -20.16 13.21 20.13
CA ILE A 222 -21.36 12.48 19.71
C ILE A 222 -21.60 11.23 20.57
N ILE A 223 -20.55 10.44 20.81
CA ILE A 223 -20.64 9.13 21.48
C ILE A 223 -20.24 9.24 22.96
N GLY A 224 -19.39 10.20 23.31
CA GLY A 224 -18.73 10.26 24.61
C GLY A 224 -17.44 9.43 24.63
N ARG A 225 -16.78 9.42 25.78
CA ARG A 225 -15.69 8.47 26.08
C ARG A 225 -16.29 7.23 26.72
N GLY A 226 -15.76 6.05 26.41
CA GLY A 226 -16.22 4.82 27.04
C GLY A 226 -16.03 4.84 28.56
N GLU A 227 -17.02 4.30 29.28
CA GLU A 227 -17.03 4.28 30.76
C GLU A 227 -16.00 3.31 31.36
N HIS A 228 -15.57 2.33 30.57
CA HIS A 228 -14.65 1.28 30.98
C HIS A 228 -13.53 1.18 29.97
N LYS A 229 -12.29 0.97 30.43
CA LYS A 229 -11.20 0.62 29.52
C LYS A 229 -11.63 -0.56 28.64
N ALA A 230 -11.43 -0.41 27.34
CA ALA A 230 -11.73 -1.47 26.39
C ALA A 230 -11.03 -2.77 26.85
N PRO A 231 -11.73 -3.92 26.86
CA PRO A 231 -11.15 -5.18 27.29
C PRO A 231 -9.89 -5.51 26.47
N GLY A 232 -8.92 -6.17 27.10
CA GLY A 232 -7.77 -6.72 26.37
C GLY A 232 -8.24 -7.78 25.37
N GLY A 233 -7.74 -7.72 24.14
CA GLY A 233 -8.12 -8.61 23.04
C GLY A 233 -8.89 -7.93 21.92
N HIS A 234 -9.61 -8.74 21.14
CA HIS A 234 -10.36 -8.32 19.95
C HIS A 234 -11.60 -7.49 20.30
N ILE A 235 -11.81 -6.38 19.58
CA ILE A 235 -12.98 -5.51 19.71
C ILE A 235 -13.95 -5.81 18.55
N PRO A 236 -15.18 -6.28 18.79
CA PRO A 236 -16.11 -6.61 17.72
C PRO A 236 -16.63 -5.39 16.97
N PHE A 237 -16.99 -5.55 15.70
CA PHE A 237 -17.65 -4.48 14.94
C PHE A 237 -19.10 -4.32 15.35
N THR A 238 -19.60 -3.09 15.32
CA THR A 238 -21.05 -2.83 15.37
C THR A 238 -21.75 -3.41 14.15
N PRO A 239 -23.05 -3.78 14.21
CA PRO A 239 -23.80 -4.25 13.04
C PRO A 239 -23.74 -3.30 11.84
N ARG A 240 -23.70 -1.98 12.11
CA ARG A 240 -23.61 -0.94 11.09
C ARG A 240 -22.23 -0.87 10.44
N ALA A 241 -21.16 -0.97 11.23
CA ALA A 241 -19.80 -1.10 10.69
C ALA A 241 -19.63 -2.37 9.86
N LYS A 242 -20.24 -3.50 10.30
CA LYS A 242 -20.25 -4.74 9.52
C LYS A 242 -20.94 -4.53 8.17
N HIS A 243 -22.10 -3.87 8.18
CA HIS A 243 -22.81 -3.52 6.95
C HIS A 243 -21.99 -2.63 6.02
N ALA A 244 -21.31 -1.60 6.55
CA ALA A 244 -20.46 -0.72 5.76
C ALA A 244 -19.32 -1.48 5.06
N LEU A 245 -18.68 -2.45 5.74
CA LEU A 245 -17.64 -3.30 5.13
C LEU A 245 -18.20 -4.18 4.01
N GLU A 246 -19.39 -4.75 4.19
CA GLU A 246 -20.09 -5.52 3.14
C GLU A 246 -20.45 -4.64 1.93
N GLN A 247 -20.89 -3.40 2.17
CA GLN A 247 -21.19 -2.44 1.09
C GLN A 247 -19.92 -2.02 0.36
N ALA A 248 -18.81 -1.79 1.08
CA ALA A 248 -17.52 -1.48 0.48
C ALA A 248 -17.03 -2.60 -0.45
N TYR A 249 -17.28 -3.86 -0.08
CA TYR A 249 -16.98 -5.00 -0.94
C TYR A 249 -17.86 -5.05 -2.19
N LYS A 250 -19.17 -4.79 -2.06
CA LYS A 250 -20.06 -4.70 -3.23
C LYS A 250 -19.63 -3.56 -4.17
N GLU A 251 -19.24 -2.43 -3.59
CA GLU A 251 -18.79 -1.25 -4.32
C GLU A 251 -17.50 -1.51 -5.08
N SER A 252 -16.52 -2.18 -4.47
CA SER A 252 -15.28 -2.55 -5.17
C SER A 252 -15.54 -3.47 -6.36
N ARG A 253 -16.48 -4.42 -6.23
CA ARG A 253 -16.90 -5.27 -7.35
C ARG A 253 -17.66 -4.50 -8.43
N ARG A 254 -18.52 -3.54 -8.05
CA ARG A 254 -19.26 -2.67 -8.98
C ARG A 254 -18.31 -1.83 -9.82
N LEU A 255 -17.24 -1.32 -9.21
CA LEU A 255 -16.21 -0.49 -9.85
C LEU A 255 -15.11 -1.32 -10.53
N GLY A 256 -15.25 -2.65 -10.57
CA GLY A 256 -14.32 -3.55 -11.28
C GLY A 256 -12.98 -3.77 -10.57
N ALA A 257 -12.84 -3.40 -9.30
CA ALA A 257 -11.62 -3.60 -8.54
C ALA A 257 -11.41 -5.09 -8.16
N GLU A 258 -10.17 -5.56 -8.26
CA GLU A 258 -9.78 -6.90 -7.83
C GLU A 258 -9.80 -7.06 -6.31
N GLN A 259 -9.43 -6.00 -5.59
CA GLN A 259 -9.40 -5.92 -4.13
C GLN A 259 -10.11 -4.65 -3.63
N LEU A 260 -10.70 -4.72 -2.45
CA LEU A 260 -11.28 -3.61 -1.72
C LEU A 260 -10.16 -2.73 -1.16
N GLY A 261 -10.05 -1.51 -1.69
CA GLY A 261 -9.19 -0.44 -1.18
C GLY A 261 -9.89 0.56 -0.24
N PRO A 262 -9.12 1.44 0.44
CA PRO A 262 -9.64 2.50 1.32
C PRO A 262 -10.76 3.35 0.71
N GLU A 263 -10.71 3.59 -0.60
CA GLU A 263 -11.65 4.41 -1.37
C GLU A 263 -13.06 3.82 -1.37
N HIS A 264 -13.16 2.49 -1.50
CA HIS A 264 -14.43 1.78 -1.48
C HIS A 264 -15.03 1.77 -0.07
N LEU A 265 -14.16 1.68 0.94
CA LEU A 265 -14.57 1.77 2.34
C LEU A 265 -15.11 3.17 2.66
N LEU A 266 -14.43 4.23 2.22
CA LEU A 266 -14.93 5.59 2.42
C LEU A 266 -16.28 5.81 1.70
N LEU A 267 -16.41 5.38 0.44
CA LEU A 267 -17.69 5.47 -0.29
C LEU A 267 -18.82 4.76 0.47
N ALA A 268 -18.56 3.56 0.99
CA ALA A 268 -19.56 2.83 1.76
C ALA A 268 -19.95 3.53 3.07
N LEU A 269 -19.00 4.14 3.78
CA LEU A 269 -19.27 4.93 4.97
C LEU A 269 -20.10 6.18 4.67
N ILE A 270 -19.88 6.81 3.51
CA ILE A 270 -20.67 7.96 3.06
C ILE A 270 -22.08 7.52 2.65
N HIS A 271 -22.21 6.45 1.85
CA HIS A 271 -23.49 5.95 1.34
C HIS A 271 -24.39 5.34 2.42
N ASP A 272 -23.81 4.81 3.50
CA ASP A 272 -24.59 4.38 4.66
C ASP A 272 -25.39 5.54 5.30
N GLY A 273 -24.89 6.79 5.17
CA GLY A 273 -25.63 8.05 5.34
C GLY A 273 -26.07 8.43 6.76
N GLU A 274 -26.38 7.46 7.60
CA GLU A 274 -26.87 7.70 8.97
C GLU A 274 -25.88 7.20 10.05
N GLY A 275 -24.77 6.57 9.64
CA GLY A 275 -23.66 6.20 10.52
C GLY A 275 -22.96 7.43 11.12
N VAL A 276 -22.27 7.24 12.25
CA VAL A 276 -21.55 8.32 12.94
C VAL A 276 -20.45 8.89 12.03
N ALA A 277 -19.82 8.07 11.18
CA ALA A 277 -18.86 8.56 10.19
C ALA A 277 -19.47 9.63 9.26
N ALA A 278 -20.63 9.37 8.66
CA ALA A 278 -21.31 10.33 7.78
C ALA A 278 -21.70 11.61 8.52
N GLN A 279 -22.15 11.48 9.78
CA GLN A 279 -22.47 12.63 10.64
C GLN A 279 -21.23 13.48 10.94
N VAL A 280 -20.10 12.85 11.27
CA VAL A 280 -18.83 13.53 11.53
C VAL A 280 -18.32 14.25 10.28
N LEU A 281 -18.31 13.57 9.13
CA LEU A 281 -17.94 14.18 7.84
C LEU A 281 -18.79 15.42 7.54
N THR A 282 -20.11 15.33 7.75
CA THR A 282 -21.05 16.44 7.53
C THR A 282 -20.77 17.62 8.48
N ARG A 283 -20.53 17.35 9.77
CA ARG A 283 -20.26 18.40 10.78
C ARG A 283 -18.93 19.11 10.55
N LEU A 284 -17.93 18.43 9.99
CA LEU A 284 -16.65 19.05 9.61
C LEU A 284 -16.72 19.83 8.29
N GLY A 285 -17.93 20.04 7.74
CA GLY A 285 -18.13 20.79 6.50
C GLY A 285 -17.90 19.96 5.23
N GLY A 286 -17.74 18.64 5.37
CA GLY A 286 -17.72 17.72 4.24
C GLY A 286 -19.10 17.65 3.59
N LYS A 287 -19.21 18.17 2.36
CA LYS A 287 -20.37 17.89 1.52
C LYS A 287 -20.20 16.49 0.96
N LEU A 288 -21.02 15.56 1.44
CA LEU A 288 -20.91 14.13 1.13
C LEU A 288 -20.92 13.86 -0.39
N ASP A 289 -21.79 14.54 -1.13
CA ASP A 289 -21.84 14.40 -2.61
C ASP A 289 -20.53 14.83 -3.29
N GLU A 290 -19.95 15.96 -2.86
CA GLU A 290 -18.66 16.43 -3.41
C GLU A 290 -17.50 15.48 -3.04
N LEU A 291 -17.56 14.84 -1.86
CA LEU A 291 -16.58 13.84 -1.44
C LEU A 291 -16.71 12.56 -2.27
N CYS A 292 -17.94 12.07 -2.49
CA CYS A 292 -18.19 10.92 -3.36
C CYS A 292 -17.68 11.19 -4.78
N GLU A 293 -18.06 12.31 -5.39
CA GLU A 293 -17.58 12.70 -6.73
C GLU A 293 -16.06 12.76 -6.79
N ARG A 294 -15.41 13.33 -5.76
CA ARG A 294 -13.95 13.42 -5.71
C ARG A 294 -13.29 12.04 -5.62
N ILE A 295 -13.86 11.13 -4.85
CA ILE A 295 -13.34 9.77 -4.70
C ILE A 295 -13.57 8.97 -5.98
N GLU A 296 -14.73 9.05 -6.61
CA GLU A 296 -15.01 8.40 -7.90
C GLU A 296 -14.05 8.93 -8.99
N GLN A 297 -13.84 10.25 -9.06
CA GLN A 297 -12.84 10.85 -9.95
C GLN A 297 -11.42 10.38 -9.66
N TRP A 298 -11.09 10.11 -8.41
CA TRP A 298 -9.78 9.57 -8.02
C TRP A 298 -9.64 8.11 -8.48
N ILE A 299 -10.67 7.29 -8.30
CA ILE A 299 -10.73 5.90 -8.80
C ILE A 299 -10.57 5.87 -10.31
N ASP A 300 -11.35 6.67 -11.04
CA ASP A 300 -11.31 6.74 -12.50
C ASP A 300 -9.94 7.21 -13.02
N ARG A 301 -9.32 8.17 -12.32
CA ARG A 301 -7.96 8.64 -12.66
C ARG A 301 -6.95 7.52 -12.46
N ARG A 302 -7.02 6.81 -11.32
CA ARG A 302 -6.12 5.70 -10.99
C ARG A 302 -6.27 4.55 -12.00
N GLN A 303 -7.49 4.12 -12.30
CA GLN A 303 -7.76 3.05 -13.27
C GLN A 303 -7.33 3.43 -14.69
N ARG A 304 -7.59 4.66 -15.14
CA ARG A 304 -7.10 5.13 -16.45
C ARG A 304 -5.59 5.18 -16.51
N ALA A 305 -4.95 5.64 -15.44
CA ALA A 305 -3.50 5.70 -15.36
C ALA A 305 -2.89 4.28 -15.36
N GLU A 306 -3.48 3.34 -14.61
CA GLU A 306 -3.13 1.92 -14.63
C GLU A 306 -3.38 1.27 -16.00
N SER A 307 -4.47 1.61 -16.70
CA SER A 307 -4.79 1.12 -18.05
C SER A 307 -3.83 1.68 -19.09
N VAL A 308 -3.49 2.96 -19.05
CA VAL A 308 -2.50 3.57 -19.96
C VAL A 308 -1.13 2.94 -19.72
N VAL A 309 -0.76 2.71 -18.46
CA VAL A 309 0.45 1.95 -18.13
C VAL A 309 0.33 0.53 -18.65
N ALA A 310 -0.80 -0.17 -18.48
CA ALA A 310 -0.99 -1.51 -19.01
C ALA A 310 -0.87 -1.56 -20.54
N ASP A 311 -1.48 -0.63 -21.27
CA ASP A 311 -1.49 -0.54 -22.73
C ASP A 311 -0.11 -0.20 -23.30
N VAL A 312 0.61 0.75 -22.69
CA VAL A 312 2.01 1.08 -23.03
C VAL A 312 2.93 -0.13 -22.79
N LEU A 313 2.61 -0.95 -21.78
CA LEU A 313 3.35 -2.16 -21.45
C LEU A 313 2.95 -3.38 -22.30
N ASP A 314 1.75 -3.39 -22.91
CA ASP A 314 1.28 -4.44 -23.83
C ASP A 314 1.84 -4.24 -25.24
N ASP A 315 2.06 -3.00 -25.69
CA ASP A 315 2.76 -2.71 -26.95
C ASP A 315 4.28 -2.99 -26.88
N THR A 316 4.80 -3.25 -25.67
CA THR A 316 6.21 -3.61 -25.38
C THR A 316 6.37 -5.01 -24.77
N ALA A 317 5.41 -5.90 -25.01
CA ALA A 317 5.13 -7.18 -24.33
C ALA A 317 6.24 -8.26 -24.23
N ALA A 318 7.52 -7.98 -24.49
CA ALA A 318 8.58 -8.99 -24.43
C ALA A 318 9.76 -8.73 -23.49
N ASN A 319 9.91 -7.55 -22.86
CA ASN A 319 11.12 -7.26 -22.07
C ASN A 319 10.87 -6.97 -20.58
N TRP A 320 11.67 -7.61 -19.71
CA TRP A 320 11.72 -7.53 -18.25
C TRP A 320 11.80 -6.11 -17.68
N ALA A 321 12.33 -5.17 -18.45
CA ALA A 321 12.31 -3.76 -18.14
C ALA A 321 10.86 -3.24 -17.96
N SER A 322 9.85 -3.94 -18.47
CA SER A 322 8.41 -3.72 -18.23
C SER A 322 7.97 -3.96 -16.78
N PHE A 323 8.58 -4.89 -16.01
CA PHE A 323 8.17 -5.12 -14.61
C PHE A 323 8.78 -4.10 -13.65
N GLY A 324 10.08 -3.81 -13.79
CA GLY A 324 10.76 -2.73 -13.05
C GLY A 324 10.16 -1.37 -13.39
N ARG A 325 9.94 -1.07 -14.69
CA ARG A 325 9.20 0.11 -15.11
C ARG A 325 7.75 0.09 -14.68
N ARG A 326 7.05 -1.03 -14.54
CA ARG A 326 5.67 -1.03 -14.01
C ARG A 326 5.63 -0.61 -12.55
N HIS A 327 6.52 -1.14 -11.71
CA HIS A 327 6.58 -0.74 -10.30
C HIS A 327 7.06 0.72 -10.16
N HIS A 328 8.09 1.11 -10.92
CA HIS A 328 8.63 2.46 -10.92
C HIS A 328 7.64 3.46 -11.55
N LEU A 329 7.04 3.18 -12.72
CA LEU A 329 5.97 4.00 -13.29
C LEU A 329 4.78 4.07 -12.37
N ILE A 330 4.35 3.02 -11.66
CA ILE A 330 3.20 3.16 -10.75
C ILE A 330 3.56 4.12 -9.61
N ALA A 331 4.77 4.04 -9.06
CA ALA A 331 5.25 4.96 -8.03
C ALA A 331 5.44 6.39 -8.57
N GLU A 332 6.11 6.56 -9.70
CA GLU A 332 6.30 7.84 -10.40
C GLU A 332 4.98 8.42 -10.90
N LEU A 333 4.05 7.60 -11.40
CA LEU A 333 2.72 8.03 -11.82
C LEU A 333 1.90 8.47 -10.62
N ASN A 334 1.94 7.75 -9.50
CA ASN A 334 1.30 8.21 -8.28
C ASN A 334 1.91 9.54 -7.82
N ALA A 335 3.25 9.67 -7.84
CA ALA A 335 3.94 10.92 -7.50
C ALA A 335 3.64 12.07 -8.49
N VAL A 336 3.56 11.79 -9.79
CA VAL A 336 3.22 12.76 -10.84
C VAL A 336 1.74 13.12 -10.77
N LEU A 337 0.85 12.18 -10.50
CA LEU A 337 -0.57 12.45 -10.26
C LEU A 337 -0.73 13.33 -9.00
N ASP A 338 0.03 13.06 -7.95
CA ASP A 338 0.06 13.87 -6.74
C ASP A 338 0.58 15.30 -7.00
N GLU A 339 1.65 15.46 -7.78
CA GLU A 339 2.22 16.76 -8.14
C GLU A 339 1.32 17.53 -9.13
N ASN A 340 0.71 16.83 -10.09
CA ASN A 340 -0.20 17.43 -11.05
C ASN A 340 -1.48 17.92 -10.36
N GLU A 341 -1.95 17.20 -9.33
CA GLU A 341 -3.03 17.66 -8.47
C GLU A 341 -2.62 18.89 -7.65
N ARG A 342 -1.42 18.90 -7.07
CA ARG A 342 -0.86 20.07 -6.37
C ARG A 342 -0.81 21.31 -7.26
N LEU A 343 -0.37 21.14 -8.51
CA LEU A 343 -0.30 22.22 -9.50
C LEU A 343 -1.70 22.71 -9.91
N HIS A 344 -2.65 21.81 -10.15
CA HIS A 344 -4.04 22.18 -10.45
C HIS A 344 -4.67 22.99 -9.31
N GLU A 345 -4.41 22.62 -8.06
CA GLU A 345 -4.88 23.40 -6.91
C GLU A 345 -4.19 24.74 -6.76
N GLN A 346 -2.89 24.84 -7.03
CA GLN A 346 -2.18 26.12 -7.04
C GLN A 346 -2.76 27.05 -8.10
N VAL A 347 -3.05 26.52 -9.29
CA VAL A 347 -3.73 27.26 -10.36
C VAL A 347 -5.13 27.68 -9.92
N ALA A 348 -5.91 26.80 -9.28
CA ALA A 348 -7.25 27.14 -8.79
C ALA A 348 -7.20 28.24 -7.70
N ARG A 349 -6.26 28.14 -6.75
CA ARG A 349 -6.02 29.16 -5.71
C ARG A 349 -5.60 30.50 -6.31
N LEU A 350 -4.71 30.48 -7.31
CA LEU A 350 -4.29 31.68 -8.05
C LEU A 350 -5.45 32.33 -8.81
N ARG A 351 -6.27 31.54 -9.50
CA ARG A 351 -7.46 32.02 -10.21
C ARG A 351 -8.45 32.70 -9.26
N ASP A 352 -8.71 32.10 -8.10
CA ASP A 352 -9.57 32.70 -7.08
C ASP A 352 -8.99 34.00 -6.51
N LEU A 353 -7.67 34.08 -6.32
CA LEU A 353 -7.00 35.28 -5.86
C LEU A 353 -7.06 36.41 -6.90
N LEU A 354 -6.85 36.10 -8.19
CA LEU A 354 -6.99 37.05 -9.29
C LEU A 354 -8.42 37.61 -9.37
N ARG A 355 -9.44 36.73 -9.28
CA ARG A 355 -10.85 37.13 -9.23
C ARG A 355 -11.16 38.05 -8.05
N LYS A 356 -10.61 37.77 -6.86
CA LYS A 356 -10.75 38.64 -5.66
C LYS A 356 -10.16 40.04 -5.86
N HIS A 357 -9.17 40.17 -6.74
CA HIS A 357 -8.57 41.46 -7.11
C HIS A 357 -9.17 42.07 -8.39
N ALA A 358 -10.31 41.57 -8.85
CA ALA A 358 -10.98 41.99 -10.09
C ALA A 358 -10.08 41.87 -11.35
N ILE A 359 -9.13 40.94 -11.31
CA ILE A 359 -8.29 40.55 -12.45
C ILE A 359 -8.93 39.29 -13.04
N ASP A 360 -9.29 39.33 -14.31
CA ASP A 360 -9.85 38.17 -15.00
C ASP A 360 -8.71 37.18 -15.34
N PRO A 361 -8.67 36.00 -14.71
CA PRO A 361 -7.60 35.03 -14.95
C PRO A 361 -7.69 34.34 -16.32
N ASP A 362 -8.79 34.51 -17.05
CA ASP A 362 -9.05 33.86 -18.33
C ASP A 362 -9.07 34.88 -19.50
N SER A 363 -8.55 36.10 -19.28
CA SER A 363 -8.49 37.21 -20.24
C SER A 363 -7.31 37.21 -21.21
#